data_AF-A0A8S3FHB0-F1
#
_entry.id   AF-A0A8S3FHB0-F1
#
_cell.length_a   1.000
_cell.length_b   1.000
_cell.length_c   1.000
_cell.angle_alpha   90.00
_cell.angle_beta   90.00
_cell.angle_gamma   90.00
#
_symmetry.space_group_name_H-M   'P 1'
#
loop_
_entity.id
_entity.type
_entity.pdbx_description
1 polymer ?
#
loop_
_entity_poly.entity_id
_entity_poly.type
_entity_poly.pdbx_seq_one_letter_code
_entity_poly.pdbx_strand_id
1 'polypeptide(L)'
;GFEQITSIYNKIQTEFLTFKFNLFDPNDTQFDLFYNQLNHTLCDIDQKLYQILDKDLHRILHSPSHHSFNALKLLARYENLHIKFFDSTEFLIDIIQWYEKEELEKVKIIYNQCRTTPTIERDHPPTIGRILWARRMYKRIRMAYVEFMKRVELKDNLIMKKITENFLMIANEFSIYELLYHQHWYNTLSDVVNLMCNPLLVRQNLIRQLYINYDPFIDVVLRECELLARYSIAMPDLGYKLLLDRTRIRFSYERLKKLLKDFSILLAKAHPTSYELVEKVMTQVDSTLAIGLNNLNWLSKNLDEIFLPAEENISLMSDFLSQISSLIIHRIEEPINEVSRFEILEFPDDSID
;
A
#
# COMPACT_ATOMS: atom_id res chain seq x y z
N GLY A 1 -8.34 -6.95 -38.88
CA GLY A 1 -7.18 -7.66 -39.43
C GLY A 1 -7.55 -9.10 -39.75
N PHE A 2 -7.66 -9.94 -38.74
CA PHE A 2 -7.96 -11.37 -38.89
C PHE A 2 -9.28 -11.70 -39.62
N GLU A 3 -10.34 -10.90 -39.44
CA GLU A 3 -11.64 -11.13 -40.12
C GLU A 3 -11.54 -11.08 -41.66
N GLN A 4 -10.68 -10.21 -42.19
CA GLN A 4 -10.43 -10.11 -43.63
C GLN A 4 -9.69 -11.33 -44.15
N ILE A 5 -8.77 -11.88 -43.35
CA ILE A 5 -8.01 -13.08 -43.70
C ILE A 5 -8.91 -14.32 -43.68
N THR A 6 -9.79 -14.45 -42.67
CA THR A 6 -10.81 -15.52 -42.65
C THR A 6 -11.80 -15.40 -43.80
N SER A 7 -12.16 -14.19 -44.23
CA SER A 7 -13.03 -14.01 -45.39
C SER A 7 -12.34 -14.44 -46.70
N ILE A 8 -11.06 -14.12 -46.87
CA ILE A 8 -10.26 -14.55 -48.04
C ILE A 8 -10.11 -16.08 -48.03
N TYR A 9 -9.80 -16.67 -46.87
CA TYR A 9 -9.69 -18.13 -46.73
C TYR A 9 -11.02 -18.84 -47.03
N ASN A 10 -12.14 -18.33 -46.53
CA ASN A 10 -13.47 -18.90 -46.81
C ASN A 10 -13.84 -18.79 -48.29
N LYS A 11 -13.47 -17.71 -48.97
CA LYS A 11 -13.66 -17.57 -50.43
C LYS A 11 -12.85 -18.63 -51.19
N ILE A 12 -11.59 -18.84 -50.82
CA ILE A 12 -10.73 -19.87 -51.41
C ILE A 12 -11.31 -21.26 -51.16
N GLN A 13 -11.82 -21.53 -49.96
CA GLN A 13 -12.47 -22.80 -49.64
C GLN A 13 -13.75 -23.02 -50.48
N THR A 14 -14.54 -21.97 -50.71
CA THR A 14 -15.72 -22.08 -51.59
C THR A 14 -15.34 -22.25 -53.06
N GLU A 15 -14.25 -21.64 -53.52
CA GLU A 15 -13.72 -21.85 -54.87
C GLU A 15 -13.21 -23.29 -55.04
N PHE A 16 -12.49 -23.81 -54.04
CA PHE A 16 -12.04 -25.20 -54.02
C PHE A 16 -13.19 -26.22 -54.03
N LEU A 17 -14.28 -25.95 -53.29
CA LEU A 17 -15.45 -26.83 -53.23
C LEU A 17 -16.35 -26.75 -54.47
N THR A 18 -16.29 -25.64 -55.23
CA THR A 18 -17.12 -25.43 -56.43
C THR A 18 -16.45 -25.91 -57.71
N PHE A 19 -15.13 -25.95 -57.77
CA PHE A 19 -14.39 -26.47 -58.92
C PHE A 19 -14.33 -28.01 -58.92
N LYS A 20 -15.04 -28.63 -59.88
CA LYS A 20 -14.99 -30.08 -60.16
C LYS A 20 -13.82 -30.41 -61.08
N PHE A 21 -12.63 -30.65 -60.53
CA PHE A 21 -11.49 -31.18 -61.31
C PHE A 21 -11.49 -32.72 -61.31
N ASN A 22 -11.05 -33.32 -62.42
CA ASN A 22 -10.62 -34.72 -62.47
C ASN A 22 -9.17 -34.80 -61.98
N LEU A 23 -8.98 -35.10 -60.69
CA LEU A 23 -7.65 -35.17 -60.03
C LEU A 23 -6.68 -36.22 -60.60
N PHE A 24 -7.12 -37.06 -61.54
CA PHE A 24 -6.36 -38.20 -62.05
C PHE A 24 -6.02 -38.10 -63.55
N ASP A 25 -6.41 -37.02 -64.24
CA ASP A 25 -6.08 -36.82 -65.65
C ASP A 25 -4.75 -36.05 -65.81
N PRO A 26 -3.64 -36.70 -66.22
CA PRO A 26 -2.31 -36.09 -66.28
C PRO A 26 -2.12 -35.03 -67.38
N ASN A 27 -3.15 -34.81 -68.22
CA ASN A 27 -3.14 -33.81 -69.29
C ASN A 27 -3.84 -32.50 -68.90
N ASP A 28 -4.44 -32.42 -67.70
CA ASP A 28 -5.25 -31.28 -67.29
C ASP A 28 -4.39 -30.22 -66.57
N THR A 29 -3.79 -29.32 -67.35
CA THR A 29 -2.95 -28.21 -66.85
C THR A 29 -3.72 -27.20 -65.99
N GLN A 30 -5.05 -27.30 -65.94
CA GLN A 30 -5.91 -26.45 -65.14
C GLN A 30 -5.68 -26.65 -63.63
N PHE A 31 -5.37 -27.86 -63.18
CA PHE A 31 -5.05 -28.13 -61.78
C PHE A 31 -3.73 -27.46 -61.37
N ASP A 32 -2.69 -27.56 -62.20
CA ASP A 32 -1.39 -26.93 -61.93
C ASP A 32 -1.49 -25.41 -61.89
N LEU A 33 -2.28 -24.80 -62.78
CA LEU A 33 -2.56 -23.37 -62.78
C LEU A 33 -3.30 -22.95 -61.50
N PHE A 34 -4.31 -23.70 -61.08
CA PHE A 34 -5.05 -23.44 -59.85
C PHE A 34 -4.20 -23.66 -58.59
N TYR A 35 -3.35 -24.70 -58.56
CA TYR A 35 -2.42 -24.97 -57.47
C TYR A 35 -1.38 -23.85 -57.31
N ASN A 36 -0.87 -23.30 -58.42
CA ASN A 36 0.03 -22.15 -58.39
C ASN A 36 -0.69 -20.87 -57.93
N GLN A 37 -1.94 -20.65 -58.34
CA GLN A 37 -2.77 -19.55 -57.82
C GLN A 37 -3.03 -19.69 -56.33
N LEU A 38 -3.32 -20.90 -55.85
CA LEU A 38 -3.46 -21.20 -54.43
C LEU A 38 -2.17 -20.90 -53.66
N ASN A 39 -1.01 -21.34 -54.15
CA ASN A 39 0.26 -21.06 -53.50
C ASN A 39 0.56 -19.55 -53.45
N HIS A 40 0.26 -18.80 -54.52
CA HIS A 40 0.39 -17.34 -54.51
C HIS A 40 -0.55 -16.68 -53.49
N THR A 41 -1.81 -17.08 -53.43
CA THR A 41 -2.77 -16.52 -52.46
C THR A 41 -2.43 -16.88 -51.02
N LEU A 42 -1.87 -18.08 -50.77
CA LEU A 42 -1.36 -18.49 -49.46
C LEU A 42 -0.14 -17.64 -49.07
N CYS A 43 0.80 -17.40 -49.98
CA CYS A 43 1.92 -16.48 -49.75
C CYS A 43 1.43 -15.04 -49.44
N ASP A 44 0.40 -14.55 -50.14
CA ASP A 44 -0.18 -13.22 -49.88
C ASP A 44 -0.86 -13.15 -48.50
N ILE A 45 -1.51 -14.23 -48.06
CA ILE A 45 -2.10 -14.32 -46.71
C ILE A 45 -1.00 -14.32 -45.66
N ASP A 46 0.05 -15.12 -45.84
CA ASP A 46 1.19 -15.17 -44.94
C ASP A 46 1.84 -13.78 -44.84
N GLN A 47 2.13 -13.11 -45.95
CA GLN A 47 2.65 -11.74 -45.97
C GLN A 47 1.75 -10.73 -45.23
N LYS A 48 0.42 -10.84 -45.39
CA LYS A 48 -0.53 -9.99 -44.63
C LYS A 48 -0.50 -10.31 -43.15
N LEU A 49 -0.34 -11.57 -42.75
CA LEU A 49 -0.17 -11.96 -41.35
C LEU A 49 1.12 -11.38 -40.76
N TYR A 50 2.24 -11.42 -41.47
CA TYR A 50 3.49 -10.76 -41.03
C TYR A 50 3.30 -9.27 -40.85
N GLN A 51 2.68 -8.57 -41.81
CA GLN A 51 2.47 -7.13 -41.70
C GLN A 51 1.56 -6.75 -40.52
N ILE A 52 0.56 -7.58 -40.20
CA ILE A 52 -0.29 -7.36 -39.02
C ILE A 52 0.49 -7.60 -37.75
N LEU A 53 1.24 -8.70 -37.68
CA LEU A 53 2.09 -9.04 -36.53
C LEU A 53 3.13 -7.95 -36.28
N ASP A 54 3.79 -7.47 -37.33
CA ASP A 54 4.80 -6.41 -37.26
C ASP A 54 4.18 -5.09 -36.77
N LYS A 55 3.05 -4.68 -37.33
CA LYS A 55 2.29 -3.51 -36.85
C LYS A 55 1.84 -3.64 -35.41
N ASP A 56 1.36 -4.83 -35.01
CA ASP A 56 0.91 -5.09 -33.65
C ASP A 56 2.08 -5.13 -32.66
N LEU A 57 3.21 -5.72 -33.04
CA LEU A 57 4.45 -5.70 -32.25
C LEU A 57 4.98 -4.28 -32.12
N HIS A 58 5.11 -3.52 -33.20
CA HIS A 58 5.52 -2.11 -33.13
C HIS A 58 4.57 -1.28 -32.28
N ARG A 59 3.26 -1.46 -32.40
CA ARG A 59 2.28 -0.79 -31.53
C ARG A 59 2.48 -1.16 -30.06
N ILE A 60 2.69 -2.45 -29.77
CA ILE A 60 2.95 -2.96 -28.42
C ILE A 60 4.35 -2.60 -27.94
N LEU A 61 5.31 -2.26 -28.79
CA LEU A 61 6.62 -1.80 -28.33
C LEU A 61 6.59 -0.28 -28.07
N HIS A 62 5.84 0.52 -28.83
CA HIS A 62 5.93 1.99 -28.77
C HIS A 62 5.01 2.72 -27.78
N SER A 63 3.95 2.11 -27.23
CA SER A 63 3.10 2.82 -26.25
C SER A 63 3.64 2.81 -24.80
N PRO A 64 3.28 3.84 -23.99
CA PRO A 64 4.00 4.24 -22.78
C PRO A 64 3.95 3.24 -21.62
N SER A 65 3.10 2.21 -21.69
CA SER A 65 2.88 1.23 -20.63
C SER A 65 3.26 -0.20 -21.03
N HIS A 66 4.00 -0.38 -22.13
CA HIS A 66 4.11 -1.70 -22.69
C HIS A 66 5.21 -2.57 -22.10
N HIS A 67 4.86 -3.85 -22.02
CA HIS A 67 5.63 -4.91 -21.41
C HIS A 67 6.18 -5.77 -22.54
N SER A 68 7.49 -5.92 -22.64
CA SER A 68 8.16 -6.92 -23.49
C SER A 68 7.55 -8.32 -23.31
N PHE A 69 7.06 -8.64 -22.10
CA PHE A 69 6.28 -9.83 -21.80
C PHE A 69 4.97 -9.97 -22.60
N ASN A 70 4.26 -8.87 -22.88
CA ASN A 70 3.05 -8.91 -23.70
C ASN A 70 3.37 -9.13 -25.18
N ALA A 71 4.48 -8.55 -25.65
CA ALA A 71 5.01 -8.83 -26.99
C ALA A 71 5.42 -10.31 -27.12
N LEU A 72 6.09 -10.87 -26.11
CA LEU A 72 6.44 -12.30 -26.05
C LEU A 72 5.21 -13.22 -25.99
N LYS A 73 4.16 -12.83 -25.25
CA LYS A 73 2.89 -13.57 -25.24
C LYS A 73 2.18 -13.53 -26.59
N LEU A 74 2.26 -12.40 -27.29
CA LEU A 74 1.70 -12.28 -28.63
C LEU A 74 2.48 -13.19 -29.58
N LEU A 75 3.82 -13.13 -29.58
CA LEU A 75 4.64 -14.05 -30.36
C LEU A 75 4.31 -15.52 -30.08
N ALA A 76 4.19 -15.91 -28.82
CA ALA A 76 3.81 -17.27 -28.45
C ALA A 76 2.44 -17.69 -29.02
N ARG A 77 1.50 -16.76 -29.17
CA ARG A 77 0.20 -17.03 -29.81
C ARG A 77 0.33 -17.25 -31.31
N TYR A 78 1.21 -16.52 -31.99
CA TYR A 78 1.44 -16.68 -33.42
C TYR A 78 2.30 -17.91 -33.74
N GLU A 79 3.23 -18.29 -32.87
CA GLU A 79 3.98 -19.55 -32.98
C GLU A 79 3.05 -20.77 -32.91
N ASN A 80 2.00 -20.70 -32.08
CA ASN A 80 0.96 -21.73 -32.01
C ASN A 80 0.09 -21.81 -33.29
N LEU A 81 0.16 -20.84 -34.20
CA LEU A 81 -0.57 -20.88 -35.48
C LEU A 81 0.17 -21.71 -36.55
N HIS A 82 1.39 -22.21 -36.26
CA HIS A 82 2.16 -23.09 -37.14
C HIS A 82 2.19 -22.65 -38.63
N ILE A 83 2.44 -21.36 -38.87
CA ILE A 83 2.61 -20.80 -40.21
C ILE A 83 3.91 -21.35 -40.81
N LYS A 84 3.85 -21.94 -42.02
CA LYS A 84 4.93 -22.75 -42.62
C LYS A 84 6.24 -22.00 -42.88
N PHE A 85 6.22 -20.68 -42.91
CA PHE A 85 7.38 -19.83 -43.22
C PHE A 85 7.76 -18.86 -42.10
N PHE A 86 7.20 -19.02 -40.89
CA PHE A 86 7.40 -18.06 -39.79
C PHE A 86 8.75 -18.21 -39.10
N ASP A 87 9.71 -17.37 -39.50
CA ASP A 87 10.93 -17.13 -38.74
C ASP A 87 10.62 -16.19 -37.56
N SER A 88 10.40 -16.78 -36.39
CA SER A 88 10.21 -16.06 -35.12
C SER A 88 11.50 -15.39 -34.61
N THR A 89 12.65 -15.75 -35.18
CA THR A 89 13.98 -15.36 -34.71
C THR A 89 14.26 -13.86 -34.87
N GLU A 90 13.86 -13.26 -36.00
CA GLU A 90 14.03 -11.82 -36.26
C GLU A 90 13.21 -10.98 -35.27
N PHE A 91 11.92 -11.30 -35.11
CA PHE A 91 11.05 -10.61 -34.14
C PHE A 91 11.52 -10.80 -32.70
N LEU A 92 12.10 -11.95 -32.36
CA LEU A 92 12.69 -12.16 -31.05
C LEU A 92 13.89 -11.26 -30.82
N ILE A 93 14.80 -11.14 -31.79
CA ILE A 93 15.96 -10.25 -31.69
C ILE A 93 15.52 -8.81 -31.51
N ASP A 94 14.50 -8.35 -32.23
CA ASP A 94 13.98 -6.98 -32.10
C ASP A 94 13.37 -6.73 -30.71
N ILE A 95 12.58 -7.67 -30.19
CA ILE A 95 12.02 -7.57 -28.83
C ILE A 95 13.12 -7.59 -27.77
N ILE A 96 14.17 -8.38 -27.97
CA ILE A 96 15.33 -8.46 -27.08
C ILE A 96 16.10 -7.12 -27.05
N GLN A 97 16.35 -6.52 -28.22
CA GLN A 97 17.01 -5.22 -28.32
C GLN A 97 16.16 -4.11 -27.68
N TRP A 98 14.85 -4.17 -27.88
CA TRP A 98 13.93 -3.22 -27.24
C TRP A 98 13.88 -3.41 -25.72
N TYR A 99 13.87 -4.65 -25.23
CA TYR A 99 13.96 -4.95 -23.80
C TYR A 99 15.23 -4.36 -23.17
N GLU A 100 16.38 -4.49 -23.86
CA GLU A 100 17.63 -3.92 -23.39
C GLU A 100 17.59 -2.39 -23.34
N LYS A 101 17.23 -1.74 -24.46
CA LYS A 101 17.27 -0.27 -24.58
C LYS A 101 16.16 0.44 -23.82
N GLU A 102 14.96 -0.12 -23.80
CA GLU A 102 13.81 0.59 -23.24
C GLU A 102 13.39 0.06 -21.88
N GLU A 103 13.43 -1.24 -21.59
CA GLU A 103 12.98 -1.71 -20.28
C GLU A 103 14.09 -1.70 -19.24
N LEU A 104 15.26 -2.26 -19.55
CA LEU A 104 16.38 -2.30 -18.62
C LEU A 104 16.93 -0.89 -18.35
N GLU A 105 17.18 -0.08 -19.39
CA GLU A 105 17.69 1.28 -19.18
C GLU A 105 16.69 2.19 -18.47
N LYS A 106 15.39 2.15 -18.81
CA LYS A 106 14.38 2.95 -18.09
C LYS A 106 14.33 2.56 -16.62
N VAL A 107 14.39 1.27 -16.29
CA VAL A 107 14.40 0.86 -14.87
C VAL A 107 15.69 1.31 -14.19
N LYS A 108 16.86 1.27 -14.85
CA LYS A 108 18.10 1.86 -14.31
C LYS A 108 17.97 3.36 -14.05
N ILE A 109 17.40 4.10 -15.01
CA ILE A 109 17.19 5.55 -14.89
C ILE A 109 16.24 5.86 -13.73
N ILE A 110 15.09 5.20 -13.68
CA ILE A 110 14.11 5.35 -12.58
C ILE A 110 14.74 4.96 -11.25
N TYR A 111 15.54 3.89 -11.22
CA TYR A 111 16.24 3.49 -10.01
C TYR A 111 17.18 4.60 -9.56
N ASN A 112 18.06 5.10 -10.42
CA ASN A 112 19.01 6.15 -10.06
C ASN A 112 18.35 7.47 -9.65
N GLN A 113 17.25 7.86 -10.30
CA GLN A 113 16.53 9.10 -9.99
C GLN A 113 15.71 9.00 -8.70
N CYS A 114 15.06 7.86 -8.46
CA CYS A 114 14.10 7.69 -7.37
C CYS A 114 14.63 6.86 -6.20
N ARG A 115 15.90 6.42 -6.21
CA ARG A 115 16.48 5.57 -5.15
C ARG A 115 16.34 6.18 -3.75
N THR A 116 16.49 7.49 -3.65
CA THR A 116 16.46 8.28 -2.41
C THR A 116 15.02 8.57 -1.94
N THR A 117 14.11 8.80 -2.90
CA THR A 117 12.69 9.07 -2.66
C THR A 117 11.82 8.29 -3.65
N PRO A 118 11.59 6.98 -3.44
CA PRO A 118 10.78 6.22 -4.37
C PRO A 118 9.32 6.63 -4.29
N THR A 119 8.60 6.39 -5.38
CA THR A 119 7.15 6.57 -5.42
C THR A 119 6.48 5.47 -4.59
N ILE A 120 6.15 5.82 -3.36
CA ILE A 120 5.52 4.93 -2.40
C ILE A 120 3.99 5.06 -2.53
N GLU A 121 3.27 3.95 -2.42
CA GLU A 121 1.81 3.95 -2.41
C GLU A 121 1.27 4.67 -1.17
N ARG A 122 0.05 5.23 -1.28
CA ARG A 122 -0.63 5.83 -0.13
C ARG A 122 -0.79 4.78 0.98
N ASP A 123 -0.59 5.21 2.23
CA ASP A 123 -0.64 4.37 3.44
C ASP A 123 0.48 3.32 3.58
N HIS A 124 1.52 3.39 2.75
CA HIS A 124 2.73 2.59 2.93
C HIS A 124 3.80 3.38 3.71
N PRO A 125 4.31 2.84 4.82
CA PRO A 125 5.44 3.39 5.55
C PRO A 125 6.72 3.51 4.70
N PRO A 126 7.66 4.39 5.10
CA PRO A 126 8.82 4.73 4.29
C PRO A 126 9.77 3.55 4.03
N THR A 127 10.01 2.69 5.02
CA THR A 127 11.02 1.60 4.90
C THR A 127 10.49 0.47 4.03
N ILE A 128 9.26 0.03 4.29
CA ILE A 128 8.63 -1.03 3.50
C ILE A 128 8.22 -0.55 2.12
N GLY A 129 7.75 0.69 2.00
CA GLY A 129 7.44 1.28 0.70
C GLY A 129 8.63 1.18 -0.26
N ARG A 130 9.85 1.44 0.24
CA ARG A 130 11.11 1.27 -0.50
C ARG A 130 11.36 -0.18 -0.91
N ILE A 131 11.20 -1.13 0.01
CA ILE A 131 11.38 -2.57 -0.27
C ILE A 131 10.37 -3.05 -1.33
N LEU A 132 9.10 -2.68 -1.19
CA LEU A 132 8.05 -3.05 -2.14
C LEU A 132 8.27 -2.42 -3.51
N TRP A 133 8.71 -1.16 -3.56
CA TRP A 133 9.09 -0.51 -4.80
C TRP A 133 10.23 -1.25 -5.52
N ALA A 134 11.29 -1.61 -4.79
CA ALA A 134 12.40 -2.41 -5.35
C ALA A 134 11.92 -3.77 -5.87
N ARG A 135 11.08 -4.48 -5.11
CA ARG A 135 10.49 -5.77 -5.53
C ARG A 135 9.61 -5.65 -6.77
N ARG A 136 8.86 -4.55 -6.91
CA ARG A 136 8.04 -4.30 -8.11
C ARG A 136 8.90 -4.08 -9.34
N MET A 137 9.95 -3.27 -9.22
CA MET A 137 10.90 -3.04 -10.31
C MET A 137 11.61 -4.34 -10.69
N TYR A 138 12.07 -5.11 -9.71
CA TYR A 138 12.68 -6.41 -9.93
C TYR A 138 11.70 -7.39 -10.61
N LYS A 139 10.46 -7.50 -10.13
CA LYS A 139 9.42 -8.35 -10.73
C LYS A 139 9.17 -7.96 -12.19
N ARG A 140 9.10 -6.65 -12.48
CA ARG A 140 8.89 -6.14 -13.84
C ARG A 140 9.96 -6.66 -14.80
N ILE A 141 11.24 -6.51 -14.43
CA ILE A 141 12.35 -6.97 -15.27
C ILE A 141 12.37 -8.50 -15.37
N ARG A 142 12.16 -9.20 -14.25
CA ARG A 142 12.23 -10.66 -14.18
C ARG A 142 11.19 -11.35 -15.07
N MET A 143 9.97 -10.81 -15.19
CA MET A 143 8.89 -11.44 -15.96
C MET A 143 9.26 -11.67 -17.42
N ALA A 144 9.90 -10.70 -18.07
CA ALA A 144 10.36 -10.81 -19.44
C ALA A 144 11.57 -11.75 -19.56
N TYR A 145 12.55 -11.57 -18.67
CA TYR A 145 13.76 -12.40 -18.64
C TYR A 145 13.47 -13.90 -18.54
N VAL A 146 12.52 -14.30 -17.69
CA VAL A 146 12.14 -15.71 -17.51
C VAL A 146 11.55 -16.31 -18.80
N GLU A 147 10.76 -15.55 -19.55
CA GLU A 147 10.21 -16.04 -20.83
C GLU A 147 11.27 -16.16 -21.91
N PHE A 148 12.26 -15.24 -21.96
CA PHE A 148 13.41 -15.39 -22.86
C PHE A 148 14.22 -16.65 -22.54
N MET A 149 14.45 -16.95 -21.26
CA MET A 149 15.27 -18.11 -20.83
C MET A 149 14.62 -19.47 -21.12
N LYS A 150 13.30 -19.54 -21.30
CA LYS A 150 12.61 -20.78 -21.69
C LYS A 150 12.90 -21.19 -23.14
N ARG A 151 13.23 -20.22 -24.01
CA ARG A 151 13.48 -20.47 -25.43
C ARG A 151 14.94 -20.89 -25.62
N VAL A 152 15.15 -22.15 -25.98
CA VAL A 152 16.49 -22.77 -26.06
C VAL A 152 17.37 -22.11 -27.13
N GLU A 153 16.77 -21.67 -28.23
CA GLU A 153 17.39 -21.02 -29.40
C GLU A 153 18.14 -19.72 -29.07
N LEU A 154 17.84 -19.11 -27.92
CA LEU A 154 18.40 -17.82 -27.51
C LEU A 154 19.62 -17.94 -26.59
N LYS A 155 19.92 -19.14 -26.07
CA LYS A 155 20.96 -19.31 -25.02
C LYS A 155 22.39 -19.10 -25.51
N ASP A 156 22.66 -19.41 -26.77
CA ASP A 156 24.01 -19.31 -27.36
C ASP A 156 24.30 -17.94 -28.00
N ASN A 157 23.29 -17.07 -28.10
CA ASN A 157 23.43 -15.74 -28.71
C ASN A 157 24.25 -14.80 -27.82
N LEU A 158 25.24 -14.11 -28.42
CA LEU A 158 26.08 -13.11 -27.76
C LEU A 158 25.26 -11.96 -27.15
N ILE A 159 24.16 -11.57 -27.79
CA ILE A 159 23.24 -10.52 -27.33
C ILE A 159 22.58 -10.94 -26.00
N MET A 160 22.16 -12.20 -25.90
CA MET A 160 21.51 -12.73 -24.70
C MET A 160 22.46 -12.88 -23.51
N LYS A 161 23.75 -13.17 -23.77
CA LYS A 161 24.77 -13.17 -22.72
C LYS A 161 24.94 -11.77 -22.10
N LYS A 162 25.07 -10.73 -22.93
CA LYS A 162 25.15 -9.33 -22.46
C LYS A 162 23.93 -8.92 -21.65
N ILE A 163 22.73 -9.28 -22.11
CA ILE A 163 21.48 -8.99 -21.40
C ILE A 163 21.40 -9.74 -20.08
N THR A 164 21.86 -10.98 -20.04
CA THR A 164 21.93 -11.77 -18.80
C THR A 164 22.88 -11.12 -17.80
N GLU A 165 24.07 -10.69 -18.22
CA GLU A 165 25.01 -9.97 -17.37
C GLU A 165 24.42 -8.67 -16.83
N ASN A 166 23.81 -7.85 -17.72
CA ASN A 166 23.14 -6.62 -17.35
C ASN A 166 21.97 -6.86 -16.37
N PHE A 167 21.15 -7.89 -16.63
CA PHE A 167 20.06 -8.30 -15.76
C PHE A 167 20.57 -8.71 -14.39
N LEU A 168 21.60 -9.56 -14.33
CA LEU A 168 22.18 -10.05 -13.07
C LEU A 168 22.78 -8.90 -12.26
N MET A 169 23.44 -7.94 -12.91
CA MET A 169 23.97 -6.75 -12.24
C MET A 169 22.85 -5.94 -11.57
N ILE A 170 21.79 -5.62 -12.33
CA ILE A 170 20.63 -4.88 -11.79
C ILE A 170 19.89 -5.67 -10.71
N ALA A 171 19.72 -6.98 -10.92
CA ALA A 171 19.10 -7.87 -9.94
C ALA A 171 19.88 -7.89 -8.63
N ASN A 172 21.21 -7.94 -8.71
CA ASN A 172 22.08 -7.87 -7.54
C ASN A 172 21.92 -6.53 -6.81
N GLU A 173 21.92 -5.41 -7.54
CA GLU A 173 21.68 -4.08 -6.94
C GLU A 173 20.34 -3.99 -6.20
N PHE A 174 19.24 -4.51 -6.79
CA PHE A 174 17.94 -4.56 -6.12
C PHE A 174 17.95 -5.46 -4.89
N SER A 175 18.65 -6.61 -4.94
CA SER A 175 18.77 -7.51 -3.80
C SER A 175 19.55 -6.90 -2.65
N ILE A 176 20.64 -6.18 -2.94
CA ILE A 176 21.43 -5.44 -1.96
C ILE A 176 20.58 -4.31 -1.36
N TYR A 177 19.84 -3.59 -2.20
CA TYR A 177 18.91 -2.55 -1.73
C TYR A 177 17.88 -3.12 -0.76
N GLU A 178 17.20 -4.21 -1.13
CA GLU A 178 16.23 -4.88 -0.25
C GLU A 178 16.86 -5.32 1.08
N LEU A 179 18.04 -5.94 1.04
CA LEU A 179 18.75 -6.39 2.24
C LEU A 179 19.11 -5.22 3.16
N LEU A 180 19.64 -4.13 2.62
CA LEU A 180 20.03 -2.95 3.41
C LEU A 180 18.84 -2.33 4.15
N TYR A 181 17.70 -2.18 3.48
CA TYR A 181 16.50 -1.62 4.12
C TYR A 181 15.83 -2.60 5.07
N HIS A 182 15.89 -3.90 4.80
CA HIS A 182 15.40 -4.92 5.72
C HIS A 182 16.25 -4.97 7.01
N GLN A 183 17.57 -4.85 6.90
CA GLN A 183 18.47 -4.73 8.05
C GLN A 183 18.25 -3.43 8.81
N HIS A 184 18.07 -2.31 8.11
CA HIS A 184 17.73 -1.05 8.76
C HIS A 184 16.42 -1.16 9.55
N TRP A 185 15.39 -1.74 8.94
CA TRP A 185 14.11 -2.01 9.58
C TRP A 185 14.28 -2.89 10.83
N TYR A 186 15.10 -3.93 10.75
CA TYR A 186 15.40 -4.79 11.89
C TYR A 186 15.99 -4.02 13.07
N ASN A 187 16.91 -3.09 12.83
CA ASN A 187 17.47 -2.24 13.88
C ASN A 187 16.41 -1.28 14.45
N THR A 188 15.54 -0.72 13.60
CA THR A 188 14.45 0.15 14.08
C THR A 188 13.45 -0.59 14.96
N LEU A 189 13.23 -1.90 14.74
CA LEU A 189 12.40 -2.71 15.63
C LEU A 189 12.97 -2.74 17.05
N SER A 190 14.28 -2.94 17.21
CA SER A 190 14.90 -2.93 18.54
C SER A 190 14.77 -1.56 19.21
N ASP A 191 14.92 -0.49 18.45
CA ASP A 191 14.75 0.88 18.97
C ASP A 191 13.30 1.12 19.43
N VAL A 192 12.31 0.63 18.68
CA VAL A 192 10.89 0.73 19.05
C VAL A 192 10.59 -0.07 20.32
N VAL A 193 11.16 -1.27 20.46
CA VAL A 193 11.01 -2.05 21.69
C VAL A 193 11.59 -1.28 22.89
N ASN A 194 12.74 -0.61 22.72
CA ASN A 194 13.30 0.24 23.76
C ASN A 194 12.39 1.44 24.09
N LEU A 195 11.80 2.08 23.08
CA LEU A 195 10.81 3.15 23.28
C LEU A 195 9.57 2.65 24.04
N MET A 196 9.11 1.45 23.74
CA MET A 196 7.96 0.81 24.39
C MET A 196 8.24 0.38 25.83
N CYS A 197 9.52 0.18 26.18
CA CYS A 197 9.98 -0.10 27.54
C CYS A 197 10.01 1.14 28.45
N ASN A 198 9.94 2.35 27.88
CA ASN A 198 9.90 3.58 28.66
C ASN A 198 8.59 3.68 29.46
N PRO A 199 8.58 4.48 30.56
CA PRO A 199 7.36 4.69 31.35
C PRO A 199 6.25 5.28 30.49
N LEU A 200 5.00 4.87 30.75
CA LEU A 200 3.82 5.28 29.99
C LEU A 200 3.57 6.79 30.02
N LEU A 201 3.93 7.44 31.13
CA LEU A 201 3.68 8.85 31.40
C LEU A 201 5.01 9.57 31.64
N VAL A 202 5.07 10.84 31.25
CA VAL A 202 6.17 11.75 31.57
C VAL A 202 5.59 13.05 32.12
N ARG A 203 6.17 13.56 33.20
CA ARG A 203 5.78 14.83 33.82
C ARG A 203 6.70 15.95 33.34
N GLN A 204 6.11 17.04 32.82
CA GLN A 204 6.90 18.20 32.41
C GLN A 204 7.13 19.14 33.61
N ASN A 205 8.40 19.49 33.88
CA ASN A 205 8.83 20.17 35.10
C ASN A 205 8.23 21.57 35.33
N LEU A 206 7.78 22.25 34.27
CA LEU A 206 7.32 23.65 34.36
C LEU A 206 5.81 23.79 34.63
N ILE A 207 5.00 22.83 34.18
CA ILE A 207 3.53 22.96 34.16
C ILE A 207 2.86 21.87 35.03
N ARG A 208 3.65 20.93 35.60
CA ARG A 208 3.16 19.73 36.30
C ARG A 208 2.19 18.84 35.49
N GLN A 209 1.98 19.13 34.20
CA GLN A 209 1.12 18.36 33.29
C GLN A 209 1.77 17.03 32.90
N LEU A 210 0.93 16.01 32.79
CA LEU A 210 1.29 14.64 32.41
C LEU A 210 1.08 14.46 30.91
N TYR A 211 2.10 13.95 30.24
CA TYR A 211 2.04 13.56 28.84
C TYR A 211 2.17 12.06 28.69
N ILE A 212 1.49 11.52 27.68
CA ILE A 212 1.62 10.11 27.30
C ILE A 212 2.91 9.98 26.51
N ASN A 213 3.78 9.08 26.97
CA ASN A 213 5.02 8.73 26.30
C ASN A 213 4.74 7.72 25.18
N TYR A 214 4.08 8.19 24.11
CA TYR A 214 3.79 7.39 22.93
C TYR A 214 4.35 8.10 21.70
N ASP A 215 5.35 7.50 21.09
CA ASP A 215 5.92 8.00 19.84
C ASP A 215 5.07 7.53 18.65
N PRO A 216 4.57 8.44 17.79
CA PRO A 216 3.88 8.08 16.55
C PRO A 216 4.68 7.11 15.65
N PHE A 217 6.00 7.05 15.79
CA PHE A 217 6.86 6.09 15.11
C PHE A 217 6.47 4.62 15.41
N ILE A 218 5.90 4.35 16.60
CA ILE A 218 5.40 3.02 16.97
C ILE A 218 4.29 2.56 15.99
N ASP A 219 3.35 3.46 15.64
CA ASP A 219 2.28 3.15 14.68
C ASP A 219 2.83 2.86 13.28
N VAL A 220 3.87 3.60 12.88
CA VAL A 220 4.56 3.39 11.60
C VAL A 220 5.14 1.99 11.55
N VAL A 221 5.85 1.58 12.59
CA VAL A 221 6.51 0.26 12.65
C VAL A 221 5.48 -0.88 12.80
N LEU A 222 4.38 -0.67 13.52
CA LEU A 222 3.28 -1.63 13.58
C LEU A 222 2.60 -1.83 12.22
N ARG A 223 2.42 -0.73 11.47
CA ARG A 223 1.95 -0.79 10.08
C ARG A 223 2.97 -1.50 9.20
N GLU A 224 4.26 -1.32 9.48
CA GLU A 224 5.32 -2.01 8.75
C GLU A 224 5.25 -3.53 8.97
N CYS A 225 5.17 -4.00 10.22
CA CYS A 225 5.00 -5.42 10.54
C CYS A 225 3.80 -6.04 9.79
N GLU A 226 2.66 -5.33 9.73
CA GLU A 226 1.45 -5.79 9.03
C GLU A 226 1.72 -6.03 7.53
N LEU A 227 2.41 -5.09 6.88
CA LEU A 227 2.73 -5.20 5.47
C LEU A 227 3.76 -6.31 5.21
N LEU A 228 4.79 -6.47 6.04
CA LEU A 228 5.76 -7.57 5.88
C LEU A 228 5.07 -8.93 5.97
N ALA A 229 4.17 -9.11 6.95
CA ALA A 229 3.39 -10.33 7.09
C ALA A 229 2.52 -10.58 5.85
N ARG A 230 1.86 -9.54 5.32
CA ARG A 230 1.02 -9.63 4.12
C ARG A 230 1.81 -10.00 2.85
N TYR A 231 3.02 -9.46 2.68
CA TYR A 231 3.89 -9.74 1.52
C TYR A 231 4.83 -10.93 1.74
N SER A 232 4.56 -11.75 2.76
CA SER A 232 5.34 -12.94 3.12
C SER A 232 6.86 -12.66 3.18
N ILE A 233 7.24 -11.52 3.74
CA ILE A 233 8.64 -11.16 3.98
C ILE A 233 9.03 -11.72 5.34
N ALA A 234 10.21 -12.33 5.42
CA ALA A 234 10.72 -12.87 6.68
C ALA A 234 10.77 -11.76 7.75
N MET A 235 10.12 -12.01 8.88
CA MET A 235 10.03 -11.11 10.00
C MET A 235 10.52 -11.84 11.27
N PRO A 236 11.25 -11.17 12.18
CA PRO A 236 11.64 -11.79 13.44
C PRO A 236 10.43 -12.01 14.36
N ASP A 237 10.55 -12.95 15.29
CA ASP A 237 9.51 -13.29 16.28
C ASP A 237 9.02 -12.08 17.08
N LEU A 238 9.92 -11.12 17.36
CA LEU A 238 9.58 -9.87 18.04
C LEU A 238 8.54 -9.06 17.25
N GLY A 239 8.68 -8.99 15.92
CA GLY A 239 7.72 -8.30 15.06
C GLY A 239 6.34 -8.99 15.07
N TYR A 240 6.31 -10.32 15.11
CA TYR A 240 5.05 -11.08 15.21
C TYR A 240 4.35 -10.84 16.55
N LYS A 241 5.11 -10.85 17.65
CA LYS A 241 4.56 -10.56 18.99
C LYS A 241 3.96 -9.16 19.07
N LEU A 242 4.68 -8.14 18.56
CA LEU A 242 4.19 -6.77 18.51
C LEU A 242 2.91 -6.63 17.67
N LEU A 243 2.80 -7.36 16.56
CA LEU A 243 1.61 -7.35 15.73
C LEU A 243 0.39 -7.95 16.45
N LEU A 244 0.59 -9.02 17.22
CA LEU A 244 -0.47 -9.61 18.06
C LEU A 244 -0.94 -8.64 19.15
N ASP A 245 0.00 -7.93 19.77
CA ASP A 245 -0.28 -6.95 20.83
C ASP A 245 -0.80 -5.61 20.31
N ARG A 246 -0.85 -5.39 18.99
CA ARG A 246 -1.24 -4.10 18.37
C ARG A 246 -2.57 -3.57 18.88
N THR A 247 -3.59 -4.42 18.90
CA THR A 247 -4.95 -4.03 19.30
C THR A 247 -4.98 -3.58 20.75
N ARG A 248 -4.27 -4.30 21.61
CA ARG A 248 -4.10 -3.99 23.04
C ARG A 248 -3.39 -2.66 23.23
N ILE A 249 -2.23 -2.46 22.61
CA ILE A 249 -1.45 -1.22 22.71
C ILE A 249 -2.28 -0.01 22.26
N ARG A 250 -2.95 -0.12 21.11
CA ARG A 250 -3.79 0.96 20.59
C ARG A 250 -4.96 1.27 21.52
N PHE A 251 -5.64 0.25 22.02
CA PHE A 251 -6.76 0.42 22.95
C PHE A 251 -6.30 1.10 24.25
N SER A 252 -5.21 0.64 24.86
CA SER A 252 -4.66 1.26 26.07
C SER A 252 -4.18 2.70 25.83
N TYR A 253 -3.62 3.01 24.65
CA TYR A 253 -3.25 4.38 24.28
C TYR A 253 -4.47 5.31 24.16
N GLU A 254 -5.50 4.90 23.41
CA GLU A 254 -6.73 5.69 23.24
C GLU A 254 -7.43 5.93 24.59
N ARG A 255 -7.44 4.91 25.45
CA ARG A 255 -8.01 4.96 26.80
C ARG A 255 -7.25 5.92 27.72
N LEU A 256 -5.93 5.82 27.80
CA LEU A 256 -5.10 6.75 28.56
C LEU A 256 -5.23 8.20 28.07
N LYS A 257 -5.32 8.39 26.75
CA LYS A 257 -5.55 9.71 26.14
C LYS A 257 -6.89 10.30 26.55
N LYS A 258 -7.93 9.47 26.67
CA LYS A 258 -9.23 9.89 27.18
C LYS A 258 -9.14 10.25 28.67
N LEU A 259 -8.55 9.38 29.49
CA LEU A 259 -8.39 9.58 30.93
C LEU A 259 -7.71 10.92 31.25
N LEU A 260 -6.58 11.22 30.60
CA LEU A 260 -5.87 12.49 30.82
C LEU A 260 -6.67 13.71 30.36
N LYS A 261 -7.42 13.59 29.26
CA LYS A 261 -8.34 14.66 28.82
C LYS A 261 -9.42 14.89 29.85
N ASP A 262 -10.08 13.84 30.31
CA ASP A 262 -11.15 13.92 31.31
C ASP A 262 -10.63 14.52 32.63
N PHE A 263 -9.43 14.13 33.05
CA PHE A 263 -8.73 14.70 34.20
C PHE A 263 -8.44 16.20 34.03
N SER A 264 -7.94 16.63 32.86
CA SER A 264 -7.72 18.06 32.60
C SER A 264 -9.01 18.88 32.59
N ILE A 265 -10.12 18.30 32.10
CA ILE A 265 -11.43 18.94 32.09
C ILE A 265 -11.97 19.07 33.52
N LEU A 266 -11.79 18.04 34.36
CA LEU A 266 -12.14 18.10 35.77
C LEU A 266 -11.40 19.23 36.50
N LEU A 267 -10.09 19.34 36.27
CA LEU A 267 -9.28 20.41 36.83
C LEU A 267 -9.76 21.80 36.41
N ALA A 268 -10.20 21.96 35.14
CA ALA A 268 -10.74 23.21 34.66
C ALA A 268 -12.14 23.54 35.23
N LYS A 269 -12.94 22.53 35.58
CA LYS A 269 -14.30 22.69 36.13
C LYS A 269 -14.33 22.93 37.64
N ALA A 270 -13.23 22.68 38.36
CA ALA A 270 -13.17 22.82 39.81
C ALA A 270 -13.25 24.31 40.22
N HIS A 271 -14.27 24.67 41.00
CA HIS A 271 -14.43 26.01 41.58
C HIS A 271 -13.54 26.18 42.84
N PRO A 272 -13.04 27.39 43.16
CA PRO A 272 -12.29 27.72 44.39
C PRO A 272 -12.81 27.08 45.68
N THR A 273 -14.14 26.98 45.82
CA THR A 273 -14.83 26.44 47.01
C THR A 273 -14.81 24.90 47.10
N SER A 274 -14.52 24.21 46.00
CA SER A 274 -14.53 22.74 45.91
C SER A 274 -13.14 22.11 45.98
N TYR A 275 -12.08 22.92 46.09
CA TYR A 275 -10.69 22.42 46.04
C TYR A 275 -10.37 21.41 47.13
N GLU A 276 -10.86 21.56 48.36
CA GLU A 276 -10.59 20.60 49.45
C GLU A 276 -11.17 19.20 49.18
N LEU A 277 -12.31 19.12 48.49
CA LEU A 277 -12.95 17.86 48.09
C LEU A 277 -12.26 17.25 46.87
N VAL A 278 -11.90 18.10 45.91
CA VAL A 278 -11.16 17.71 44.71
C VAL A 278 -9.76 17.22 45.09
N GLU A 279 -9.09 17.82 46.07
CA GLU A 279 -7.74 17.47 46.49
C GLU A 279 -7.62 15.99 46.95
N LYS A 280 -8.61 15.47 47.67
CA LYS A 280 -8.60 14.05 48.07
C LYS A 280 -8.64 13.10 46.88
N VAL A 281 -9.48 13.38 45.88
CA VAL A 281 -9.54 12.55 44.68
C VAL A 281 -8.33 12.77 43.78
N MET A 282 -7.80 13.99 43.75
CA MET A 282 -6.55 14.31 43.06
C MET A 282 -5.39 13.48 43.60
N THR A 283 -5.24 13.34 44.92
CA THR A 283 -4.16 12.51 45.49
C THR A 283 -4.33 11.03 45.16
N GLN A 284 -5.57 10.52 45.11
CA GLN A 284 -5.84 9.14 44.71
C GLN A 284 -5.53 8.92 43.22
N VAL A 285 -5.99 9.80 42.34
CA VAL A 285 -5.70 9.72 40.90
C VAL A 285 -4.20 9.90 40.65
N ASP A 286 -3.55 10.86 41.28
CA ASP A 286 -2.09 11.07 41.19
C ASP A 286 -1.32 9.84 41.69
N SER A 287 -1.79 9.13 42.72
CA SER A 287 -1.15 7.90 43.19
C SER A 287 -1.24 6.76 42.16
N THR A 288 -2.38 6.64 41.48
CA THR A 288 -2.56 5.65 40.39
C THR A 288 -1.74 6.02 39.16
N LEU A 289 -1.69 7.30 38.80
CA LEU A 289 -0.88 7.80 37.68
C LEU A 289 0.63 7.72 37.99
N ALA A 290 1.03 7.81 39.26
CA ALA A 290 2.42 7.61 39.69
C ALA A 290 2.94 6.19 39.41
N ILE A 291 2.05 5.19 39.43
CA ILE A 291 2.41 3.82 39.03
C ILE A 291 2.74 3.78 37.53
N GLY A 292 1.98 4.53 36.72
CA GLY A 292 2.23 4.74 35.29
C GLY A 292 3.49 5.55 34.95
N LEU A 293 3.99 6.35 35.90
CA LEU A 293 5.24 7.12 35.76
C LEU A 293 6.50 6.29 36.01
N ASN A 294 6.44 5.30 36.90
CA ASN A 294 7.65 4.63 37.41
C ASN A 294 7.76 3.15 37.04
N ASN A 295 6.65 2.41 37.00
CA ASN A 295 6.68 0.94 37.00
C ASN A 295 6.03 0.30 35.78
N LEU A 296 5.24 1.05 35.00
CA LEU A 296 4.53 0.51 33.85
C LEU A 296 5.14 0.97 32.54
N ASN A 297 5.22 0.02 31.60
CA ASN A 297 5.62 0.25 30.22
C ASN A 297 4.55 -0.30 29.27
N TRP A 298 4.63 0.00 27.99
CA TRP A 298 3.62 -0.40 27.00
C TRP A 298 3.55 -1.91 26.76
N LEU A 299 4.60 -2.64 27.16
CA LEU A 299 4.66 -4.11 27.06
C LEU A 299 4.01 -4.81 28.26
N SER A 300 3.82 -4.11 29.38
CA SER A 300 3.23 -4.69 30.59
C SER A 300 1.80 -5.17 30.35
N LYS A 301 1.44 -6.27 31.01
CA LYS A 301 0.09 -6.85 30.93
C LYS A 301 -0.85 -6.13 31.89
N ASN A 302 -2.16 -6.18 31.60
CA ASN A 302 -3.23 -5.64 32.45
C ASN A 302 -3.17 -4.13 32.71
N LEU A 303 -2.64 -3.33 31.76
CA LEU A 303 -2.76 -1.88 31.80
C LEU A 303 -4.22 -1.44 32.01
N ASP A 304 -5.14 -2.17 31.40
CA ASP A 304 -6.55 -1.88 31.47
C ASP A 304 -7.13 -1.96 32.88
N GLU A 305 -6.68 -2.89 33.72
CA GLU A 305 -7.18 -3.05 35.09
C GLU A 305 -6.63 -1.97 36.02
N ILE A 306 -5.38 -1.54 35.79
CA ILE A 306 -4.68 -0.58 36.65
C ILE A 306 -5.30 0.81 36.53
N PHE A 307 -5.80 1.19 35.35
CA PHE A 307 -6.41 2.50 35.13
C PHE A 307 -7.93 2.54 35.39
N LEU A 308 -8.60 1.39 35.62
CA LEU A 308 -10.04 1.37 35.97
C LEU A 308 -10.38 2.22 37.21
N PRO A 309 -9.67 2.11 38.35
CA PRO A 309 -10.00 2.89 39.54
C PRO A 309 -9.84 4.39 39.31
N ALA A 310 -8.86 4.79 38.48
CA ALA A 310 -8.65 6.19 38.13
C ALA A 310 -9.81 6.73 37.30
N GLU A 311 -10.28 5.95 36.32
CA GLU A 311 -11.43 6.32 35.48
C GLU A 311 -12.74 6.40 36.26
N GLU A 312 -12.99 5.44 37.15
CA GLU A 312 -14.17 5.44 38.02
C GLU A 312 -14.17 6.67 38.93
N ASN A 313 -13.04 6.98 39.57
CA ASN A 313 -12.90 8.15 40.43
C ASN A 313 -13.08 9.47 39.66
N ILE A 314 -12.52 9.55 38.45
CA ILE A 314 -12.69 10.71 37.55
C ILE A 314 -14.15 10.87 37.15
N SER A 315 -14.83 9.79 36.76
CA SER A 315 -16.24 9.83 36.36
C SER A 315 -17.13 10.26 37.51
N LEU A 316 -16.98 9.63 38.68
CA LEU A 316 -17.74 9.97 39.89
C LEU A 316 -17.57 11.45 40.23
N MET A 317 -16.32 11.96 40.24
CA MET A 317 -16.08 13.37 40.52
C MET A 317 -16.61 14.31 39.44
N SER A 318 -16.63 13.89 38.18
CA SER A 318 -17.25 14.70 37.11
C SER A 318 -18.74 14.85 37.35
N ASP A 319 -19.41 13.76 37.71
CA ASP A 319 -20.84 13.76 38.00
C ASP A 319 -21.12 14.63 39.24
N PHE A 320 -20.34 14.49 40.31
CA PHE A 320 -20.48 15.34 41.51
C PHE A 320 -20.23 16.82 41.22
N LEU A 321 -19.17 17.18 40.48
CA LEU A 321 -18.90 18.56 40.11
C LEU A 321 -20.00 19.13 39.20
N SER A 322 -20.54 18.33 38.29
CA SER A 322 -21.67 18.74 37.45
C SER A 322 -22.91 19.02 38.32
N GLN A 323 -23.21 18.17 39.29
CA GLN A 323 -24.29 18.39 40.24
C GLN A 323 -24.07 19.66 41.06
N ILE A 324 -22.87 19.88 41.61
CA ILE A 324 -22.54 21.11 42.36
C ILE A 324 -22.69 22.34 41.46
N SER A 325 -22.16 22.31 40.23
CA SER A 325 -22.32 23.43 39.29
C SER A 325 -23.79 23.71 38.98
N SER A 326 -24.61 22.67 38.79
CA SER A 326 -26.05 22.83 38.55
C SER A 326 -26.78 23.41 39.76
N LEU A 327 -26.38 23.04 40.97
CA LEU A 327 -26.94 23.60 42.20
C LEU A 327 -26.53 25.06 42.37
N ILE A 328 -25.29 25.42 42.08
CA ILE A 328 -24.84 26.81 42.14
C ILE A 328 -25.61 27.65 41.11
N ILE A 329 -25.65 27.22 39.85
CA ILE A 329 -26.31 27.98 38.77
C ILE A 329 -27.82 28.10 39.04
N HIS A 330 -28.51 26.98 39.25
CA HIS A 330 -29.98 26.98 39.31
C HIS A 330 -30.56 27.34 40.69
N ARG A 331 -29.86 27.06 41.79
CA ARG A 331 -30.40 27.33 43.14
C ARG A 331 -29.80 28.54 43.82
N ILE A 332 -28.68 29.06 43.33
CA ILE A 332 -28.04 30.23 43.94
C ILE A 332 -28.10 31.39 42.95
N GLU A 333 -27.50 31.24 41.76
CA GLU A 333 -27.36 32.36 40.82
C GLU A 333 -28.68 32.75 40.15
N GLU A 334 -29.49 31.80 39.67
CA GLU A 334 -30.81 32.07 39.07
C GLU A 334 -31.76 32.80 40.04
N PRO A 335 -32.01 32.32 41.28
CA PRO A 335 -32.90 33.03 42.20
C PRO A 335 -32.33 34.36 42.69
N ILE A 336 -31.00 34.50 42.84
CA ILE A 336 -30.40 35.81 43.14
C ILE A 336 -30.61 36.77 41.97
N ASN A 337 -30.45 36.30 40.73
CA ASN A 337 -30.72 37.10 39.54
C ASN A 337 -32.20 37.46 39.43
N GLU A 338 -33.12 36.56 39.73
CA GLU A 338 -34.55 36.85 39.79
C GLU A 338 -34.85 37.91 40.87
N VAL A 339 -34.34 37.75 42.09
CA VAL A 339 -34.51 38.75 43.16
C VAL A 339 -33.92 40.11 42.78
N SER A 340 -32.78 40.13 42.09
CA SER A 340 -32.20 41.39 41.58
C SER A 340 -33.01 42.05 40.47
N ARG A 341 -33.81 41.26 39.73
CA ARG A 341 -34.69 41.73 38.65
C ARG A 341 -36.09 42.05 39.13
N PHE A 342 -36.45 41.65 40.35
CA PHE A 342 -37.73 41.99 40.96
C PHE A 342 -37.72 43.47 41.35
N GLU A 343 -38.52 44.28 40.64
CA GLU A 343 -38.82 45.65 41.05
C GLU A 343 -39.78 45.60 42.26
N ILE A 344 -39.31 46.10 43.41
CA ILE A 344 -40.03 46.04 44.70
C ILE A 344 -41.22 47.02 44.74
N LEU A 345 -41.34 47.92 43.76
CA LEU A 345 -42.38 48.94 43.70
C LEU A 345 -43.07 48.89 42.33
N GLU A 346 -44.27 48.30 42.28
CA GLU A 346 -45.23 48.61 41.24
C GLU A 346 -45.85 49.96 41.57
N PHE A 347 -45.54 50.99 40.77
CA PHE A 347 -46.24 52.27 40.87
C PHE A 347 -47.68 52.07 40.37
N PRO A 348 -48.72 52.49 41.13
CA PRO A 348 -50.09 52.47 40.62
C PRO A 348 -50.19 53.46 39.45
N ASP A 349 -50.73 52.99 38.32
CA ASP A 349 -51.06 53.76 37.11
C ASP A 349 -52.25 54.74 37.33
N ASP A 350 -52.40 55.29 38.53
CA ASP A 350 -53.44 56.29 38.79
C ASP A 350 -52.85 57.69 38.64
N SER A 351 -53.07 58.23 37.43
CA SER A 351 -53.10 59.66 37.18
C SER A 351 -54.05 60.33 38.18
N ILE A 352 -53.49 61.04 39.15
CA ILE A 352 -54.25 61.96 39.99
C ILE A 352 -54.33 63.28 39.20
N ASP A 353 -55.56 63.59 38.76
CA ASP A 353 -55.98 64.84 38.09
C ASP A 353 -55.56 66.13 38.83
#